data_AF-A0A0L0CYI4-F1
#
_entry.id   AF-A0A0L0CYI4-F1
#
_cell.length_a   1.000
_cell.length_b   1.000
_cell.length_c   1.000
_cell.angle_alpha   90.00
_cell.angle_beta   90.00
_cell.angle_gamma   90.00
#
_symmetry.space_group_name_H-M   'P 1'
#
loop_
_entity.id
_entity.type
_entity.pdbx_description
1 polymer ?
#
loop_
_entity_poly.entity_id
_entity_poly.type
_entity_poly.pdbx_seq_one_letter_code
_entity_poly.pdbx_strand_id
1 'polypeptide(L)'
;MICNSINLSSNYINIETQKTIQEIKKNVNLVNEEALSGKGIMFTTYGFIDQIYNNMPVYSACPDCNKKMISNSVDDNEYEPSSNLLEETMYCAKCNKNNIPVYNYYINLKITDSTDSIRASAFANCAKIIMNGLSAEEYMKLRQEYIMQENIENFDIIEKIKLNEFFFRIKVYMTSHMDELKKNYTIIDIAPVGKLLIDNCRYLIKSIKNLTSKRDTDHDE
;
A
#
# COMPACT_ATOMS: atom_id res chain seq x y z
N MET A 1 15.82 21.63 23.81
CA MET A 1 15.80 21.05 22.46
C MET A 1 16.38 19.65 22.53
N ILE A 2 15.56 18.61 22.42
CA ILE A 2 16.05 17.23 22.34
C ILE A 2 15.56 16.67 21.01
N CYS A 3 16.42 16.77 20.00
CA CYS A 3 16.25 16.08 18.73
C CYS A 3 16.50 14.59 18.98
N ASN A 4 15.44 13.84 19.28
CA ASN A 4 15.55 12.38 19.31
C ASN A 4 15.72 11.86 17.87
N SER A 5 16.92 11.38 17.63
CA SER A 5 17.35 10.62 16.47
C SER A 5 16.34 9.51 16.13
N ILE A 6 15.64 9.67 15.01
CA ILE A 6 14.79 8.64 14.42
C ILE A 6 15.74 7.54 13.92
N ASN A 7 15.73 6.42 14.62
CA ASN A 7 16.48 5.22 14.25
C ASN A 7 16.02 4.74 12.87
N LEU A 8 16.89 4.92 11.86
CA LEU A 8 16.80 4.23 10.58
C LEU A 8 17.05 2.72 10.82
N SER A 9 16.40 1.88 10.01
CA SER A 9 16.69 0.46 9.78
C SER A 9 16.20 -0.62 10.77
N SER A 10 14.95 -0.56 11.21
CA SER A 10 14.19 -1.78 11.48
C SER A 10 12.87 -1.74 10.71
N ASN A 11 12.65 -2.67 9.76
CA ASN A 11 11.38 -2.87 9.04
C ASN A 11 10.32 -3.50 9.95
N TYR A 12 10.09 -2.90 11.12
CA TYR A 12 9.09 -3.35 12.08
C TYR A 12 8.10 -2.21 12.34
N ILE A 13 6.83 -2.58 12.48
CA ILE A 13 5.75 -1.66 12.84
C ILE A 13 5.85 -1.38 14.34
N ASN A 14 6.32 -0.17 14.67
CA ASN A 14 6.37 0.29 16.05
C ASN A 14 5.07 1.00 16.44
N ILE A 15 4.22 0.29 17.20
CA ILE A 15 2.92 0.77 17.68
C ILE A 15 3.05 1.99 18.59
N GLU A 16 4.12 2.12 19.36
CA GLU A 16 4.30 3.27 20.27
C GLU A 16 4.48 4.60 19.54
N THR A 17 4.87 4.53 18.26
CA THR A 17 5.07 5.70 17.40
C THR A 17 3.90 5.94 16.45
N GLN A 18 2.78 5.23 16.63
CA GLN A 18 1.63 5.36 15.75
C GLN A 18 1.02 6.76 15.84
N LYS A 19 0.61 7.27 14.69
CA LYS A 19 -0.07 8.56 14.52
C LYS A 19 -1.42 8.35 13.85
N THR A 20 -2.35 9.24 14.14
CA THR A 20 -3.61 9.30 13.39
C THR A 20 -3.35 9.83 11.97
N ILE A 21 -4.25 9.54 11.05
CA ILE A 21 -4.12 10.01 9.67
C ILE A 21 -4.16 11.54 9.60
N GLN A 22 -4.99 12.19 10.43
CA GLN A 22 -5.01 13.64 10.55
C GLN A 22 -3.65 14.20 11.02
N GLU A 23 -3.02 13.57 12.02
CA GLU A 23 -1.69 13.96 12.47
C GLU A 23 -0.64 13.77 11.39
N ILE A 24 -0.70 12.68 10.62
CA ILE A 24 0.21 12.45 9.49
C ILE A 24 0.08 13.60 8.49
N LYS A 25 -1.13 13.94 8.05
CA LYS A 25 -1.36 15.06 7.12
C LYS A 25 -0.83 16.38 7.67
N LYS A 26 -1.11 16.67 8.95
CA LYS A 26 -0.61 17.88 9.61
C LYS A 26 0.92 17.92 9.61
N ASN A 27 1.59 16.83 10.01
CA ASN A 27 3.05 16.75 10.01
C ASN A 27 3.61 16.91 8.60
N VAL A 28 3.06 16.23 7.60
CA VAL A 28 3.50 16.33 6.21
C VAL A 28 3.35 17.74 5.64
N ASN A 29 2.34 18.50 6.07
CA ASN A 29 2.14 19.89 5.63
C ASN A 29 3.09 20.89 6.31
N LEU A 30 3.63 20.55 7.48
CA LEU A 30 4.58 21.40 8.21
C LEU A 30 6.04 21.14 7.81
N VAL A 31 6.31 20.05 7.09
CA VAL A 31 7.67 19.66 6.72
C VAL A 31 8.09 20.32 5.40
N ASN A 32 9.31 20.84 5.37
CA ASN A 32 9.94 21.41 4.19
C ASN A 32 10.05 20.40 3.04
N GLU A 33 9.96 20.90 1.81
CA GLU A 33 9.99 20.09 0.58
C GLU A 33 11.24 19.23 0.46
N GLU A 34 12.39 19.73 0.92
CA GLU A 34 13.67 19.00 0.93
C GLU A 34 13.60 17.69 1.71
N ALA A 35 12.89 17.67 2.85
CA ALA A 35 12.75 16.46 3.67
C ALA A 35 11.75 15.45 3.07
N LEU A 36 10.85 15.91 2.22
CA LEU A 36 9.97 15.05 1.42
C LEU A 36 10.64 14.60 0.11
N SER A 37 11.74 15.23 -0.29
CA SER A 37 12.55 14.81 -1.42
C SER A 37 13.42 13.58 -1.07
N GLY A 38 13.66 12.71 -2.06
CA GLY A 38 14.53 11.54 -1.88
C GLY A 38 13.96 10.43 -0.99
N LYS A 39 14.52 10.25 0.21
CA LYS A 39 14.20 9.12 1.10
C LYS A 39 12.79 9.19 1.70
N GLY A 40 12.16 10.36 1.73
CA GLY A 40 10.83 10.57 2.30
C GLY A 40 10.77 10.35 3.81
N ILE A 41 9.59 10.55 4.38
CA ILE A 41 9.31 10.43 5.82
C ILE A 41 8.43 9.21 6.06
N MET A 42 8.70 8.49 7.14
CA MET A 42 7.96 7.28 7.49
C MET A 42 7.03 7.56 8.67
N PHE A 43 5.80 7.10 8.55
CA PHE A 43 4.82 7.11 9.62
C PHE A 43 4.23 5.72 9.83
N THR A 44 3.78 5.44 11.05
CA THR A 44 2.99 4.26 11.37
C THR A 44 1.59 4.72 11.71
N THR A 45 0.57 4.04 11.19
CA THR A 45 -0.83 4.36 11.48
C THR A 45 -1.67 3.10 11.53
N TYR A 46 -2.80 3.17 12.22
CA TYR A 46 -3.83 2.14 12.29
C TYR A 46 -5.04 2.62 11.50
N GLY A 47 -5.65 1.73 10.71
CA GLY A 47 -6.89 2.04 10.01
C GLY A 47 -7.42 0.85 9.24
N PHE A 48 -8.46 1.09 8.46
CA PHE A 48 -9.06 0.10 7.57
C PHE A 48 -8.97 0.52 6.11
N ILE A 49 -9.06 -0.46 5.21
CA ILE A 49 -9.13 -0.23 3.77
C ILE A 49 -10.57 0.18 3.41
N ASP A 50 -10.79 1.45 3.14
CA ASP A 50 -12.11 1.99 2.80
C ASP A 50 -12.48 1.68 1.34
N GLN A 51 -11.54 1.91 0.43
CA GLN A 51 -11.76 1.74 -1.00
C GLN A 51 -10.50 1.24 -1.71
N ILE A 52 -10.67 0.41 -2.73
CA ILE A 52 -9.62 0.07 -3.71
C ILE A 52 -10.02 0.70 -5.05
N TYR A 53 -9.11 1.45 -5.66
CA TYR A 53 -9.37 2.21 -6.89
C TYR A 53 -8.98 1.46 -8.17
N ASN A 54 -8.20 0.38 -8.07
CA ASN A 54 -7.84 -0.43 -9.23
C ASN A 54 -8.94 -1.43 -9.54
N ASN A 55 -9.42 -1.44 -10.79
CA ASN A 55 -10.23 -2.56 -11.29
C ASN A 55 -9.37 -3.83 -11.44
N MET A 56 -8.12 -3.67 -11.87
CA MET A 56 -7.13 -4.74 -11.95
C MET A 56 -5.91 -4.37 -11.09
N PRO A 57 -5.68 -5.05 -9.94
CA PRO A 57 -4.58 -4.74 -9.04
C PRO A 57 -3.24 -5.38 -9.47
N VAL A 58 -3.18 -5.98 -10.65
CA VAL A 58 -2.01 -6.70 -11.17
C VAL A 58 -1.54 -6.08 -12.48
N TYR A 59 -0.23 -6.11 -12.72
CA TYR A 59 0.39 -5.72 -13.98
C TYR A 59 1.47 -6.72 -14.41
N SER A 60 1.71 -6.81 -15.72
CA SER A 60 2.82 -7.57 -16.30
C SER A 60 4.14 -6.83 -16.04
N ALA A 61 5.05 -7.49 -15.32
CA ALA A 61 6.30 -6.95 -14.81
C ALA A 61 7.50 -7.73 -15.35
N CYS A 62 8.61 -7.03 -15.54
CA CYS A 62 9.88 -7.67 -15.91
C CYS A 62 10.42 -8.47 -14.72
N PRO A 63 10.75 -9.77 -14.89
CA PRO A 63 11.22 -10.61 -13.79
C PRO A 63 12.55 -10.12 -13.19
N ASP A 64 13.36 -9.40 -13.97
CA ASP A 64 14.67 -8.92 -13.52
C ASP A 64 14.61 -7.60 -12.72
N CYS A 65 13.64 -6.73 -13.02
CA CYS A 65 13.64 -5.36 -12.50
C CYS A 65 12.29 -4.84 -12.00
N ASN A 66 11.24 -5.66 -12.06
CA ASN A 66 9.85 -5.36 -11.69
C ASN A 66 9.21 -4.20 -12.44
N LYS A 67 9.86 -3.60 -13.45
CA LYS A 67 9.24 -2.54 -14.24
C LYS A 67 8.12 -3.13 -15.09
N LYS A 68 6.99 -2.41 -15.16
CA LYS A 68 5.89 -2.73 -16.07
C LYS A 68 6.41 -2.91 -17.49
N MET A 69 6.08 -4.04 -18.10
CA MET A 69 6.49 -4.38 -19.47
C MET A 69 5.50 -3.82 -20.48
N ILE A 70 5.99 -3.62 -21.70
CA ILE A 70 5.24 -3.05 -22.83
C ILE A 70 4.96 -4.19 -23.81
N SER A 71 3.71 -4.31 -24.27
CA SER A 71 3.37 -5.31 -25.27
C SER A 71 4.10 -5.02 -26.57
N ASN A 72 4.62 -6.06 -27.22
CA ASN A 72 5.26 -5.95 -28.53
C ASN A 72 4.24 -5.98 -29.68
N SER A 73 2.99 -6.37 -29.41
CA SER A 73 1.90 -6.35 -30.39
C SER A 73 1.37 -4.93 -30.56
N VAL A 74 1.57 -4.39 -31.75
CA VAL A 74 0.78 -3.27 -32.29
C VAL A 74 -0.31 -3.93 -33.12
N ASP A 75 -1.40 -4.39 -32.49
CA ASP A 75 -2.61 -4.78 -33.21
C ASP A 75 -3.83 -4.24 -32.45
N ASP A 76 -4.56 -3.36 -33.13
CA ASP A 76 -5.74 -2.59 -32.68
C ASP A 76 -7.00 -3.45 -32.45
N ASN A 77 -6.85 -4.70 -32.02
CA ASN A 77 -8.00 -5.56 -31.71
C ASN A 77 -7.99 -5.91 -30.22
N GLU A 78 -8.50 -4.98 -29.41
CA GLU A 78 -9.07 -5.30 -28.11
C GLU A 78 -10.14 -6.39 -28.33
N TYR A 79 -10.13 -7.44 -27.51
CA TYR A 79 -11.01 -8.61 -27.57
C TYR A 79 -10.62 -9.71 -28.56
N GLU A 80 -9.49 -10.39 -28.35
CA GLU A 80 -9.49 -11.85 -28.31
C GLU A 80 -8.41 -12.35 -27.33
N PRO A 81 -8.73 -13.27 -26.38
CA PRO A 81 -7.70 -13.96 -25.62
C PRO A 81 -7.05 -14.97 -26.58
N SER A 82 -5.86 -14.63 -27.09
CA SER A 82 -5.08 -15.55 -27.92
C SER A 82 -4.86 -16.86 -27.16
N SER A 83 -5.50 -17.91 -27.66
CA SER A 83 -5.51 -19.27 -27.11
C SER A 83 -4.21 -20.04 -27.37
N ASN A 84 -3.11 -19.33 -27.67
CA ASN A 84 -1.80 -19.91 -27.92
C ASN A 84 -0.83 -19.52 -26.79
N LEU A 85 -0.62 -20.46 -25.88
CA LEU A 85 0.38 -20.51 -24.81
C LEU A 85 1.85 -20.50 -25.30
N LEU A 86 2.18 -19.75 -26.35
CA LEU A 86 3.55 -19.30 -26.55
C LEU A 86 3.72 -18.09 -25.64
N GLU A 87 4.60 -18.19 -24.65
CA GLU A 87 4.92 -17.13 -23.70
C GLU A 87 5.35 -15.87 -24.46
N GLU A 88 4.38 -15.00 -24.78
CA GLU A 88 4.62 -13.81 -25.57
C GLU A 88 5.61 -12.92 -24.81
N THR A 89 6.80 -12.78 -25.38
CA THR A 89 7.82 -11.94 -24.78
C THR A 89 7.38 -10.48 -24.90
N MET A 90 7.41 -9.76 -23.77
CA MET A 90 7.14 -8.33 -23.71
C MET A 90 8.46 -7.55 -23.63
N TYR A 91 8.45 -6.27 -23.99
CA TYR A 91 9.63 -5.42 -23.92
C TYR A 91 9.75 -4.71 -22.57
N CYS A 92 10.94 -4.77 -21.96
CA CYS A 92 11.27 -3.99 -20.76
C CYS A 92 12.14 -2.79 -21.11
N ALA A 93 11.58 -1.58 -21.04
CA ALA A 93 12.31 -0.33 -21.31
C ALA A 93 13.44 -0.02 -20.31
N LYS A 94 13.51 -0.67 -19.14
CA LYS A 94 14.60 -0.47 -18.17
C LYS A 94 15.77 -1.42 -18.39
N CYS A 95 15.50 -2.67 -18.75
CA CYS A 95 16.53 -3.65 -19.06
C CYS A 95 16.92 -3.63 -20.54
N ASN A 96 16.19 -2.88 -21.38
CA ASN A 96 16.39 -2.80 -22.83
C ASN A 96 16.41 -4.18 -23.50
N LYS A 97 15.49 -5.06 -23.10
CA LYS A 97 15.38 -6.44 -23.62
C LYS A 97 13.95 -6.95 -23.58
N ASN A 98 13.68 -7.93 -24.44
CA ASN A 98 12.47 -8.74 -24.37
C ASN A 98 12.62 -9.83 -23.29
N ASN A 99 11.55 -10.10 -22.55
CA ASN A 99 11.51 -11.17 -21.56
C ASN A 99 10.08 -11.71 -21.42
N ILE A 100 9.95 -12.88 -20.80
CA ILE A 100 8.65 -13.43 -20.41
C ILE A 100 8.16 -12.64 -19.18
N PRO A 101 6.98 -12.01 -19.23
CA PRO A 101 6.47 -11.23 -18.12
C PRO A 101 6.08 -12.13 -16.93
N VAL A 102 6.25 -11.59 -15.72
CA VAL A 102 5.66 -12.12 -14.49
C VAL A 102 4.56 -11.19 -14.01
N TYR A 103 3.65 -11.64 -13.15
CA TYR A 103 2.64 -10.79 -12.59
C TYR A 103 3.12 -10.14 -11.30
N ASN A 104 2.80 -8.86 -11.11
CA ASN A 104 3.13 -8.17 -9.86
C ASN A 104 1.97 -7.28 -9.43
N TYR A 105 1.84 -7.09 -8.12
CA TYR A 105 0.77 -6.29 -7.55
C TYR A 105 1.07 -4.80 -7.53
N TYR A 106 0.03 -4.03 -7.81
CA TYR A 106 -0.09 -2.61 -7.53
C TYR A 106 -1.52 -2.32 -7.07
N ILE A 107 -1.67 -1.92 -5.81
CA ILE A 107 -2.96 -1.55 -5.23
C ILE A 107 -2.93 -0.08 -4.82
N ASN A 108 -3.83 0.70 -5.40
CA ASN A 108 -4.14 2.07 -5.07
C ASN A 108 -5.42 2.06 -4.25
N LEU A 109 -5.31 2.48 -2.99
CA LEU A 109 -6.38 2.31 -2.01
C LEU A 109 -6.52 3.55 -1.12
N LYS A 110 -7.69 3.68 -0.50
CA LYS A 110 -7.98 4.67 0.54
C LYS A 110 -7.93 3.97 1.90
N ILE A 111 -7.09 4.48 2.78
CA ILE A 111 -7.02 4.09 4.19
C ILE A 111 -7.80 5.12 4.98
N THR A 112 -8.65 4.68 5.90
CA THR A 112 -9.45 5.54 6.77
C THR A 112 -9.26 5.13 8.23
N ASP A 113 -9.18 6.12 9.12
CA ASP A 113 -9.22 5.96 10.57
C ASP A 113 -10.33 6.84 11.16
N SER A 114 -10.42 6.94 12.48
CA SER A 114 -11.46 7.76 13.15
C SER A 114 -11.29 9.27 12.96
N THR A 115 -10.17 9.73 12.38
CA THR A 115 -9.81 11.15 12.27
C THR A 115 -9.84 11.67 10.85
N ASP A 116 -9.40 10.88 9.87
CA ASP A 116 -9.32 11.27 8.47
C ASP A 116 -9.08 10.05 7.54
N SER A 117 -8.83 10.29 6.27
CA SER A 117 -8.47 9.29 5.27
C SER A 117 -7.33 9.76 4.35
N ILE A 118 -6.56 8.81 3.83
CA ILE A 118 -5.46 9.06 2.87
C ILE A 118 -5.50 8.06 1.73
N ARG A 119 -5.17 8.55 0.53
CA ARG A 119 -4.95 7.69 -0.63
C ARG A 119 -3.49 7.23 -0.65
N ALA A 120 -3.28 5.92 -0.66
CA ALA A 120 -1.96 5.31 -0.62
C ALA A 120 -1.81 4.23 -1.70
N SER A 121 -0.56 3.86 -1.99
CA SER A 121 -0.23 2.77 -2.90
C SER A 121 0.51 1.65 -2.16
N ALA A 122 0.16 0.39 -2.46
CA ALA A 122 0.86 -0.80 -1.99
C ALA A 122 1.40 -1.58 -3.20
N PHE A 123 2.60 -2.13 -3.05
CA PHE A 123 3.27 -2.93 -4.07
C PHE A 123 3.66 -4.29 -3.49
N ALA A 124 3.87 -5.27 -4.38
CA ALA A 124 4.53 -6.54 -4.07
C ALA A 124 4.03 -7.19 -2.76
N ASN A 125 4.91 -7.38 -1.76
CA ASN A 125 4.60 -8.09 -0.53
C ASN A 125 3.49 -7.43 0.31
N CYS A 126 3.46 -6.08 0.38
CA CYS A 126 2.38 -5.38 1.10
C CYS A 126 1.03 -5.67 0.46
N ALA A 127 0.98 -5.62 -0.87
CA ALA A 127 -0.23 -5.94 -1.62
C ALA A 127 -0.62 -7.43 -1.46
N LYS A 128 0.34 -8.36 -1.48
CA LYS A 128 0.09 -9.78 -1.20
C LYS A 128 -0.56 -9.99 0.18
N ILE A 129 -0.08 -9.29 1.21
CA ILE A 129 -0.68 -9.36 2.56
C ILE A 129 -2.11 -8.81 2.56
N ILE A 130 -2.36 -7.70 1.86
CA ILE A 130 -3.70 -7.13 1.68
C ILE A 130 -4.63 -8.13 0.98
N MET A 131 -4.12 -8.85 -0.03
CA MET A 131 -4.83 -9.89 -0.77
C MET A 131 -4.90 -11.23 -0.01
N ASN A 132 -4.84 -11.22 1.33
CA ASN A 132 -4.88 -12.40 2.20
C ASN A 132 -3.84 -13.48 1.86
N GLY A 133 -2.66 -13.06 1.39
CA GLY A 133 -1.55 -13.95 1.04
C GLY A 133 -1.59 -14.50 -0.38
N LEU A 134 -2.61 -14.17 -1.18
CA LEU A 134 -2.70 -14.55 -2.59
C LEU A 134 -1.58 -13.87 -3.39
N SER A 135 -0.81 -14.63 -4.18
CA SER A 135 0.18 -14.07 -5.11
C SER A 135 -0.48 -13.51 -6.37
N ALA A 136 0.24 -12.63 -7.08
CA ALA A 136 -0.28 -11.99 -8.29
C ALA A 136 -0.57 -13.02 -9.39
N GLU A 137 0.28 -14.04 -9.52
CA GLU A 137 0.07 -15.20 -10.40
C GLU A 137 -1.19 -15.99 -10.01
N GLU A 138 -1.38 -16.31 -8.72
CA GLU A 138 -2.56 -17.05 -8.27
C GLU A 138 -3.85 -16.24 -8.49
N TYR A 139 -3.81 -14.93 -8.26
CA TYR A 139 -4.94 -14.04 -8.57
C TYR A 139 -5.31 -14.06 -10.06
N MET A 140 -4.32 -14.00 -10.94
CA MET A 140 -4.58 -14.06 -12.39
C MET A 140 -5.11 -15.42 -12.82
N LYS A 141 -4.61 -16.52 -12.25
CA LYS A 141 -5.14 -17.88 -12.49
C LYS A 141 -6.60 -18.00 -12.06
N LEU A 142 -6.92 -17.60 -10.83
CA LEU A 142 -8.29 -17.61 -10.31
C LEU A 142 -9.21 -16.75 -11.19
N ARG A 143 -8.77 -15.55 -11.57
CA ARG A 143 -9.56 -14.71 -12.47
C ARG A 143 -9.83 -15.40 -13.82
N GLN A 144 -8.82 -16.06 -14.39
CA GLN A 144 -8.97 -16.77 -15.65
C GLN A 144 -9.94 -17.95 -15.54
N GLU A 145 -9.89 -18.70 -14.44
CA GLU A 145 -10.84 -19.79 -14.15
C GLU A 145 -12.28 -19.28 -14.11
N TYR A 146 -12.53 -18.14 -13.46
CA TYR A 146 -13.86 -17.51 -13.41
C TYR A 146 -14.32 -17.02 -14.79
N ILE A 147 -13.40 -16.53 -15.65
CA ILE A 147 -13.72 -16.17 -17.03
C ILE A 147 -14.11 -17.41 -17.84
N MET A 148 -13.35 -18.50 -17.72
CA MET A 148 -13.61 -19.75 -18.43
C MET A 148 -14.93 -20.40 -18.00
N GLN A 149 -15.40 -20.13 -16.79
CA GLN A 149 -16.69 -20.58 -16.27
C GLN A 149 -17.83 -19.59 -16.56
N GLU A 150 -17.59 -18.53 -17.35
CA GLU A 150 -18.55 -17.45 -17.64
C GLU A 150 -19.12 -16.80 -16.36
N ASN A 151 -18.33 -16.80 -15.28
CA ASN A 151 -18.76 -16.45 -13.94
C ASN A 151 -18.02 -15.23 -13.36
N ILE A 152 -17.44 -14.40 -14.21
CA ILE A 152 -16.58 -13.28 -13.82
C ILE A 152 -17.28 -12.27 -12.90
N GLU A 153 -18.61 -12.15 -12.98
CA GLU A 153 -19.42 -11.29 -12.12
C GLU A 153 -19.32 -11.69 -10.63
N ASN A 154 -19.08 -12.98 -10.36
CA ASN A 154 -18.88 -13.50 -9.01
C ASN A 154 -17.43 -13.40 -8.51
N PHE A 155 -16.52 -12.84 -9.31
CA PHE A 155 -15.13 -12.64 -8.94
C PHE A 155 -14.97 -11.42 -8.03
N ASP A 156 -15.34 -11.59 -6.76
CA ASP A 156 -15.47 -10.49 -5.81
C ASP A 156 -14.36 -10.45 -4.75
N ILE A 157 -13.13 -10.82 -5.13
CA ILE A 157 -12.00 -10.86 -4.20
C ILE A 157 -11.69 -9.45 -3.66
N ILE A 158 -11.87 -8.41 -4.47
CA ILE A 158 -11.54 -7.02 -4.09
C ILE A 158 -12.51 -6.48 -3.06
N GLU A 159 -13.81 -6.78 -3.15
CA GLU A 159 -14.78 -6.34 -2.15
C GLU A 159 -14.52 -7.00 -0.79
N LYS A 160 -14.18 -8.30 -0.79
CA LYS A 160 -13.82 -9.04 0.44
C LYS A 160 -12.61 -8.48 1.18
N ILE A 161 -11.80 -7.65 0.51
CA ILE A 161 -10.61 -7.03 1.10
C ILE A 161 -10.94 -5.69 1.77
N LYS A 162 -12.03 -5.03 1.35
CA LYS A 162 -12.46 -3.78 1.97
C LYS A 162 -12.85 -4.01 3.43
N LEU A 163 -12.77 -2.94 4.20
CA LEU A 163 -13.04 -2.89 5.63
C LEU A 163 -12.11 -3.75 6.51
N ASN A 164 -11.12 -4.43 5.92
CA ASN A 164 -10.09 -5.09 6.70
C ASN A 164 -9.15 -4.06 7.33
N GLU A 165 -8.84 -4.30 8.60
CA GLU A 165 -8.02 -3.43 9.43
C GLU A 165 -6.56 -3.89 9.43
N PHE A 166 -5.65 -2.91 9.41
CA PHE A 166 -4.22 -3.17 9.47
C PHE A 166 -3.50 -2.04 10.22
N PHE A 167 -2.29 -2.37 10.66
CA PHE A 167 -1.26 -1.39 10.92
C PHE A 167 -0.46 -1.16 9.64
N PHE A 168 -0.36 0.09 9.23
CA PHE A 168 0.34 0.51 8.02
C PHE A 168 1.58 1.31 8.38
N ARG A 169 2.70 0.96 7.75
CA ARG A 169 3.86 1.83 7.70
C ARG A 169 3.90 2.52 6.35
N ILE A 170 3.76 3.84 6.36
CA ILE A 170 3.56 4.66 5.19
C ILE A 170 4.78 5.56 4.98
N LYS A 171 5.39 5.44 3.81
CA LYS A 171 6.37 6.37 3.27
C LYS A 171 5.65 7.51 2.58
N VAL A 172 5.98 8.74 2.97
CA VAL A 172 5.51 9.97 2.34
C VAL A 172 6.68 10.65 1.66
N TYR A 173 6.55 10.91 0.36
CA TYR A 173 7.60 11.55 -0.43
C TYR A 173 6.98 12.37 -1.56
N MET A 174 7.74 13.34 -2.07
CA MET A 174 7.30 14.19 -3.15
C MET A 174 7.91 13.75 -4.48
N THR A 175 7.11 13.77 -5.54
CA THR A 175 7.58 13.58 -6.92
C THR A 175 7.16 14.79 -7.74
N SER A 176 8.04 15.25 -8.64
CA SER A 176 7.65 16.18 -9.70
C SER A 176 7.23 15.39 -10.93
N HIS A 177 6.06 15.70 -11.48
CA HIS A 177 5.61 15.19 -12.77
C HIS A 177 4.98 16.34 -13.56
N MET A 178 5.56 16.67 -14.71
CA MET A 178 5.13 17.83 -15.53
C MET A 178 5.07 19.13 -14.71
N ASP A 179 6.12 19.40 -13.93
CA ASP A 179 6.26 20.56 -13.03
C ASP A 179 5.26 20.65 -11.87
N GLU A 180 4.36 19.67 -11.72
CA GLU A 180 3.50 19.55 -10.54
C GLU A 180 4.16 18.70 -9.46
N LEU A 181 4.31 19.29 -8.28
CA LEU A 181 4.76 18.59 -7.08
C LEU A 181 3.60 17.81 -6.45
N LYS A 182 3.72 16.49 -6.46
CA LYS A 182 2.72 15.58 -5.89
C LYS A 182 3.28 14.82 -4.70
N LYS A 183 2.58 14.90 -3.57
CA LYS A 183 2.82 14.08 -2.38
C LYS A 183 2.28 12.67 -2.62
N ASN A 184 3.15 11.67 -2.54
CA ASN A 184 2.79 10.27 -2.66
C ASN A 184 2.90 9.59 -1.29
N TYR A 185 1.92 8.74 -1.01
CA TYR A 185 1.86 7.90 0.17
C TYR A 185 1.99 6.45 -0.28
N THR A 186 3.06 5.76 0.15
CA THR A 186 3.32 4.37 -0.23
C THR A 186 3.44 3.51 1.01
N ILE A 187 2.69 2.42 1.06
CA ILE A 187 2.73 1.43 2.13
C ILE A 187 3.99 0.59 1.92
N ILE A 188 4.94 0.72 2.84
CA ILE A 188 6.22 0.00 2.79
C ILE A 188 6.21 -1.26 3.67
N ASP A 189 5.32 -1.31 4.65
CA ASP A 189 5.12 -2.46 5.51
C ASP A 189 3.68 -2.47 6.05
N ILE A 190 3.16 -3.66 6.33
CA ILE A 190 1.79 -3.86 6.77
C ILE A 190 1.68 -5.07 7.69
N ALA A 191 0.88 -4.95 8.76
CA ALA A 191 0.55 -6.07 9.63
C ALA A 191 -0.97 -6.12 9.88
N PRO A 192 -1.60 -7.30 9.72
CA PRO A 192 -2.98 -7.51 10.15
C PRO A 192 -3.14 -7.22 11.64
N VAL A 193 -4.28 -6.66 12.04
CA VAL A 193 -4.53 -6.29 13.44
C VAL A 193 -4.33 -7.47 14.39
N GLY A 194 -4.80 -8.67 14.01
CA GLY A 194 -4.65 -9.87 14.83
C GLY A 194 -3.21 -10.17 15.25
N LYS A 195 -2.21 -9.81 14.43
CA LYS A 195 -0.78 -10.03 14.74
C LYS A 195 -0.24 -9.10 15.83
N LEU A 196 -0.82 -7.90 15.95
CA LEU A 196 -0.34 -6.83 16.83
C LEU A 196 -1.37 -6.42 17.90
N LEU A 197 -2.46 -7.19 18.03
CA LEU A 197 -3.62 -6.85 18.85
C LEU A 197 -3.25 -6.62 20.32
N ILE A 198 -2.50 -7.54 20.93
CA ILE A 198 -2.16 -7.46 22.36
C ILE A 198 -1.30 -6.24 22.65
N ASP A 199 -0.31 -5.96 21.81
CA ASP A 199 0.56 -4.81 21.97
C ASP A 199 -0.22 -3.50 21.77
N ASN A 200 -1.16 -3.47 20.82
CA ASN A 200 -2.05 -2.31 20.63
C ASN A 200 -2.97 -2.09 21.82
N CYS A 201 -3.59 -3.14 22.37
CA CYS A 201 -4.40 -3.02 23.59
C CYS A 201 -3.58 -2.46 24.76
N ARG A 202 -2.35 -2.95 24.96
CA ARG A 202 -1.44 -2.41 25.99
C ARG A 202 -1.13 -0.94 25.76
N TYR A 203 -0.82 -0.55 24.52
CA TYR A 203 -0.57 0.85 24.16
C TYR A 203 -1.79 1.75 24.40
N LEU A 204 -2.99 1.31 24.01
CA LEU A 204 -4.22 2.08 24.19
C LEU A 204 -4.55 2.27 25.67
N ILE A 205 -4.44 1.22 26.50
CA ILE A 205 -4.64 1.31 27.94
C ILE A 205 -3.66 2.30 28.57
N LYS A 206 -2.38 2.24 28.19
CA LYS A 206 -1.36 3.19 28.66
C LYS A 206 -1.69 4.63 28.26
N SER A 207 -2.11 4.84 27.01
CA SER A 207 -2.49 6.14 26.49
C SER A 207 -3.70 6.73 27.23
N ILE A 208 -4.73 5.91 27.47
CA ILE A 208 -5.92 6.32 28.24
C ILE A 208 -5.53 6.70 29.67
N LYS A 209 -4.74 5.86 30.36
CA LYS A 209 -4.27 6.17 31.72
C LYS A 209 -3.52 7.50 31.79
N ASN A 210 -2.60 7.74 30.85
CA ASN A 210 -1.84 8.98 30.78
C ASN A 210 -2.73 10.21 30.55
N LEU A 211 -3.82 10.07 29.78
CA LEU A 211 -4.78 11.14 29.56
C LEU A 211 -5.65 11.41 30.79
N THR A 212 -6.05 10.37 31.52
CA THR A 212 -6.82 10.53 32.77
C THR A 212 -5.98 11.19 33.85
N SER A 213 -4.75 10.73 34.09
CA SER A 213 -3.89 11.30 35.12
C SER A 213 -3.54 12.78 34.90
N LYS A 214 -3.47 13.24 33.64
CA LYS A 214 -3.28 14.67 33.33
C LYS A 214 -4.50 15.52 33.66
N ARG A 215 -5.71 14.99 33.46
CA ARG A 215 -6.95 15.73 33.80
C ARG A 215 -7.09 15.92 35.31
N ASP A 216 -6.65 14.95 36.10
CA ASP A 216 -6.70 15.04 37.55
C ASP A 216 -5.75 16.14 38.06
N THR A 217 -4.56 16.29 37.46
CA THR A 217 -3.63 17.38 37.82
C THR A 217 -4.09 18.76 37.36
N ASP A 218 -4.77 18.86 36.21
CA ASP A 218 -5.27 20.14 35.68
C ASP A 218 -6.55 20.62 36.40
N HIS A 219 -7.18 19.77 37.22
CA HIS A 219 -8.37 20.14 38.02
C HIS A 219 -8.05 20.58 39.46
N ASP A 220 -6.81 20.38 39.91
CA ASP A 220 -6.32 20.78 41.23
C ASP A 220 -5.56 22.14 41.21
N GLU A 221 -5.55 22.85 40.07
CA GLU A 221 -5.11 24.26 39.91
C GLU A 221 -6.30 25.22 39.68
#